data_AF-A0AAW3EVG2-F1
#
_entry.id   AF-A0AAW3EVG2-F1
#
_cell.length_a   1.000
_cell.length_b   1.000
_cell.length_c   1.000
_cell.angle_alpha   90.00
_cell.angle_beta   90.00
_cell.angle_gamma   90.00
#
_symmetry.space_group_name_H-M   'P 1'
#
loop_
_entity.id
_entity.type
_entity.pdbx_description
1 polymer ?
#
loop_
_entity_poly.entity_id
_entity_poly.type
_entity_poly.pdbx_seq_one_letter_code
_entity_poly.pdbx_strand_id
1 'polypeptide(L)'
;MPLPADVELLAGLSMNDRDATSTPHGPAPGRSRTSAIAGSRIRFRDHELVVVEIGPFARAQGATVIFRARSVGAQAVPVGAIIGTRWGVCEVVT
;
A
#
# COMPACT_ATOMS: atom_id res chain seq x y z
N MET A 1 -18.87 71.17 4.71
CA MET A 1 -18.42 70.56 3.44
C MET A 1 -18.30 69.05 3.63
N PRO A 2 -19.30 68.24 3.27
CA PRO A 2 -19.15 66.78 3.18
C PRO A 2 -19.29 66.31 1.72
N LEU A 3 -18.37 65.47 1.24
CA LEU A 3 -18.53 64.65 0.03
C LEU A 3 -17.71 63.35 0.16
N PRO A 4 -18.08 62.28 -0.58
CA PRO A 4 -18.19 60.91 -0.09
C PRO A 4 -17.12 59.96 -0.68
N ALA A 5 -17.03 58.74 -0.15
CA ALA A 5 -16.38 57.63 -0.85
C ALA A 5 -17.21 56.35 -0.68
N ASP A 6 -17.80 56.01 -1.81
CA ASP A 6 -18.53 54.81 -2.20
C ASP A 6 -17.58 53.60 -2.26
N VAL A 7 -17.96 52.47 -1.65
CA VAL A 7 -17.48 51.13 -2.02
C VAL A 7 -18.69 50.20 -1.94
N GLU A 8 -19.54 50.26 -2.98
CA GLU A 8 -20.17 49.05 -3.48
C GLU A 8 -19.16 48.29 -4.34
N LEU A 9 -18.87 47.04 -3.98
CA LEU A 9 -18.19 46.09 -4.86
C LEU A 9 -19.12 44.91 -5.10
N LEU A 10 -19.95 45.08 -6.13
CA LEU A 10 -20.52 43.99 -6.89
C LEU A 10 -19.39 43.11 -7.44
N ALA A 11 -19.50 41.79 -7.29
CA ALA A 11 -19.25 40.85 -8.38
C ALA A 11 -19.78 39.47 -7.96
N GLY A 12 -20.96 39.12 -8.45
CA GLY A 12 -21.42 37.74 -8.43
C GLY A 12 -20.56 36.88 -9.34
N LEU A 13 -20.28 35.64 -8.92
CA LEU A 13 -19.98 34.53 -9.80
C LEU A 13 -20.71 33.30 -9.28
N SER A 14 -21.88 33.11 -9.86
CA SER A 14 -22.54 31.81 -10.00
C SER A 14 -21.62 30.88 -10.78
N MET A 15 -21.32 29.70 -10.23
CA MET A 15 -20.94 28.54 -11.02
C MET A 15 -21.57 27.30 -10.38
N ASN A 16 -22.73 26.96 -10.91
CA ASN A 16 -23.28 25.62 -10.82
C ASN A 16 -22.68 24.85 -12.00
N ASP A 17 -21.73 23.95 -11.76
CA ASP A 17 -21.31 22.96 -12.77
C ASP A 17 -21.06 21.60 -12.11
N ARG A 18 -22.03 20.71 -12.35
CA ARG A 18 -21.89 19.29 -12.80
C ARG A 18 -20.92 18.41 -12.02
N ASP A 19 -21.42 17.44 -11.26
CA ASP A 19 -21.65 16.04 -11.68
C ASP A 19 -20.41 15.32 -12.24
N ALA A 20 -20.30 14.05 -11.88
CA ALA A 20 -19.42 13.02 -12.44
C ALA A 20 -18.01 12.88 -11.84
N THR A 21 -17.92 11.94 -10.90
CA THR A 21 -16.96 10.81 -10.88
C THR A 21 -15.45 11.06 -11.06
N SER A 22 -14.71 10.43 -10.13
CA SER A 22 -13.36 9.87 -10.26
C SER A 22 -12.24 10.71 -9.63
N THR A 23 -11.87 10.34 -8.39
CA THR A 23 -10.71 9.47 -8.13
C THR A 23 -10.47 9.43 -6.61
N PRO A 24 -10.25 8.26 -5.99
CA PRO A 24 -9.75 8.21 -4.62
C PRO A 24 -8.27 8.61 -4.63
N HIS A 25 -7.97 9.90 -4.57
CA HIS A 25 -6.64 10.40 -4.22
C HIS A 25 -6.53 10.56 -2.71
N GLY A 26 -6.45 9.42 -2.03
CA GLY A 26 -5.77 9.34 -0.73
C GLY A 26 -4.32 8.93 -1.00
N PRO A 27 -3.29 9.70 -0.60
CA PRO A 27 -1.91 9.24 -0.70
C PRO A 27 -1.77 7.92 0.08
N ALA A 28 -1.33 6.89 -0.63
CA ALA A 28 -1.13 5.55 -0.10
C ALA A 28 -0.33 5.60 1.22
N PRO A 29 -0.74 4.87 2.27
CA PRO A 29 -0.07 4.89 3.55
C PRO A 29 1.39 4.48 3.36
N GLY A 30 2.27 5.28 3.95
CA GLY A 30 3.73 5.15 3.98
C GLY A 30 4.27 3.91 3.29
N ARG A 31 4.75 4.09 2.07
CA ARG A 31 5.61 3.13 1.38
C ARG A 31 6.90 3.02 2.18
N SER A 32 6.87 2.26 3.28
CA SER A 32 8.03 1.53 3.77
C SER A 32 8.68 0.96 2.52
N ARG A 33 9.92 1.36 2.28
CA ARG A 33 10.68 1.00 1.10
C ARG A 33 11.00 -0.49 1.20
N THR A 34 10.01 -1.33 0.98
CA THR A 34 10.16 -2.78 0.95
C THR A 34 11.02 -3.05 -0.27
N SER A 35 12.31 -3.29 -0.06
CA SER A 35 13.26 -3.57 -1.14
C SER A 35 12.95 -4.88 -1.87
N ALA A 36 12.06 -5.70 -1.31
CA ALA A 36 11.42 -6.79 -2.03
C ALA A 36 10.21 -6.25 -2.79
N ILE A 37 10.15 -6.53 -4.09
CA ILE A 37 8.95 -6.40 -4.93
C ILE A 37 8.37 -7.78 -5.23
N ALA A 38 7.10 -7.88 -5.63
CA ALA A 38 6.56 -9.13 -6.16
C ALA A 38 7.47 -9.65 -7.30
N GLY A 39 7.72 -10.95 -7.31
CA GLY A 39 8.70 -11.63 -8.18
C GLY A 39 10.11 -11.73 -7.60
N SER A 40 10.43 -11.05 -6.49
CA SER A 40 11.76 -11.12 -5.89
C SER A 40 12.06 -12.51 -5.32
N ARG A 41 13.26 -13.01 -5.59
CA ARG A 41 13.76 -14.24 -4.96
C ARG A 41 14.42 -13.92 -3.62
N ILE A 42 13.98 -14.61 -2.59
CA ILE A 42 14.47 -14.52 -1.23
C ILE A 42 15.09 -15.87 -0.88
N ARG A 43 16.33 -15.85 -0.42
CA ARG A 43 16.95 -17.00 0.24
C ARG A 43 16.73 -16.90 1.73
N PHE A 44 16.08 -17.90 2.30
CA PHE A 44 15.88 -18.05 3.72
C PHE A 44 16.49 -19.38 4.18
N ARG A 45 17.60 -19.31 4.92
CA ARG A 45 18.41 -20.48 5.27
C ARG A 45 18.78 -21.26 3.99
N ASP A 46 18.36 -22.52 3.89
CA ASP A 46 18.58 -23.40 2.73
C ASP A 46 17.41 -23.39 1.74
N HIS A 47 16.38 -22.58 2.00
CA HIS A 47 15.18 -22.49 1.16
C HIS A 47 15.24 -21.27 0.25
N GLU A 48 14.74 -21.45 -0.97
CA GLU A 48 14.51 -20.35 -1.91
C GLU A 48 13.00 -20.10 -2.01
N LEU A 49 12.62 -18.82 -1.91
CA LEU A 49 11.25 -18.34 -1.91
C LEU A 49 11.12 -17.25 -2.99
N VAL A 50 9.99 -17.19 -3.67
CA VAL A 50 9.66 -16.08 -4.59
C VAL A 50 8.49 -15.32 -4.01
N VAL A 51 8.69 -14.03 -3.78
CA VAL A 51 7.61 -13.14 -3.35
C VAL A 51 6.53 -13.13 -4.44
N VAL A 52 5.30 -13.45 -4.06
CA VAL A 52 4.14 -13.43 -4.96
C VAL A 52 3.33 -12.15 -4.74
N GLU A 53 3.20 -11.74 -3.47
CA GLU A 53 2.33 -10.64 -3.08
C GLU A 53 2.97 -9.82 -1.96
N ILE A 54 2.79 -8.50 -1.97
CA ILE A 54 3.30 -7.59 -0.94
C ILE A 54 2.16 -6.74 -0.44
N GLY A 55 2.00 -6.72 0.88
CA GLY A 55 0.94 -5.97 1.52
C GLY A 55 0.81 -6.39 2.99
N PRO A 56 0.15 -5.58 3.81
CA PRO A 56 -0.21 -5.99 5.16
C PRO A 56 -1.32 -7.05 5.08
N PHE A 57 -0.98 -8.31 5.30
CA PHE A 57 -1.96 -9.38 5.49
C PHE A 57 -2.15 -9.63 6.98
N ALA A 58 -3.36 -9.32 7.46
CA ALA A 58 -3.73 -9.60 8.83
C ALA A 58 -3.94 -11.12 9.00
N ARG A 59 -3.21 -11.74 9.92
CA ARG A 59 -3.54 -13.10 10.39
C ARG A 59 -4.40 -13.04 11.64
N ALA A 60 -5.22 -14.07 11.83
CA ALA A 60 -6.12 -14.22 12.97
C ALA A 60 -5.44 -14.15 14.36
N GLN A 61 -4.11 -14.29 14.43
CA GLN A 61 -3.32 -14.25 15.66
C GLN A 61 -2.60 -12.90 15.89
N GLY A 62 -2.97 -11.84 15.16
CA GLY A 62 -2.38 -10.50 15.34
C GLY A 62 -1.01 -10.31 14.70
N ALA A 63 -0.43 -11.34 14.09
CA ALA A 63 0.77 -11.20 13.25
C ALA A 63 0.41 -10.51 11.93
N THR A 64 1.12 -9.43 11.60
CA THR A 64 1.02 -8.78 10.29
C THR A 64 2.05 -9.40 9.37
N VAL A 65 1.59 -10.15 8.39
CA VAL A 65 2.44 -10.64 7.30
C VAL A 65 2.64 -9.48 6.33
N ILE A 66 3.89 -9.23 5.95
CA ILE A 66 4.28 -8.10 5.09
C ILE A 66 4.31 -8.52 3.62
N PHE A 67 4.53 -9.81 3.36
CA PHE A 67 4.54 -10.36 2.02
C PHE A 67 4.24 -11.86 2.03
N ARG A 68 3.72 -12.36 0.91
CA ARG A 68 3.50 -13.78 0.66
C ARG A 68 4.51 -14.25 -0.35
N ALA A 69 5.06 -15.44 -0.13
CA ALA A 69 6.02 -16.04 -1.04
C ALA A 69 5.68 -17.49 -1.33
N ARG A 70 6.01 -17.95 -2.53
CA ARG A 70 5.96 -19.37 -2.89
C ARG A 70 7.32 -19.99 -2.70
N SER A 71 7.38 -21.25 -2.30
CA SER A 71 8.65 -21.96 -2.25
C SER A 71 9.07 -22.41 -3.65
N VAL A 72 10.32 -22.13 -4.02
CA VAL A 72 10.88 -22.42 -5.35
C VAL A 72 12.25 -23.04 -5.19
N GLY A 73 12.32 -24.33 -4.86
CA GLY A 73 13.59 -25.02 -4.70
C GLY A 73 13.38 -26.51 -4.44
N ALA A 74 14.49 -27.25 -4.37
CA ALA A 74 14.46 -28.68 -4.06
C ALA A 74 13.92 -28.96 -2.65
N GLN A 75 14.15 -28.03 -1.70
CA GLN A 75 13.55 -28.08 -0.37
C GLN A 75 12.40 -27.09 -0.25
N ALA A 76 11.18 -27.63 -0.34
CA ALA A 76 9.96 -26.85 -0.20
C ALA A 76 9.70 -26.49 1.28
N VAL A 77 9.40 -25.22 1.55
CA VAL A 77 8.79 -24.83 2.82
C VAL A 77 7.29 -25.17 2.76
N PRO A 78 6.70 -25.74 3.83
CA PRO A 78 5.27 -26.02 3.86
C PRO A 78 4.42 -24.76 3.66
N VAL A 79 3.34 -24.91 2.88
CA VAL A 79 2.32 -23.89 2.70
C VAL A 79 1.68 -23.53 4.04
N GLY A 80 1.42 -22.25 4.26
CA GLY A 80 0.93 -21.69 5.52
C GLY A 80 2.02 -21.44 6.56
N ALA A 81 3.29 -21.80 6.28
CA ALA A 81 4.39 -21.48 7.17
C ALA A 81 4.60 -19.98 7.27
N ILE A 82 4.82 -19.51 8.49
CA ILE A 82 5.12 -18.11 8.78
C ILE A 82 6.62 -17.99 9.07
N ILE A 83 7.33 -17.25 8.23
CA ILE A 83 8.78 -17.06 8.29
C ILE A 83 9.08 -15.63 8.72
N GLY A 84 9.81 -15.47 9.82
CA GLY A 84 10.45 -14.20 10.17
C GLY A 84 11.70 -13.98 9.33
N THR A 85 11.68 -12.96 8.47
CA THR A 85 12.86 -12.54 7.70
C THR A 85 13.29 -11.13 8.11
N ARG A 86 14.48 -10.71 7.66
CA ARG A 86 14.95 -9.32 7.83
C ARG A 86 14.06 -8.26 7.16
N TRP A 87 13.17 -8.68 6.25
CA TRP A 87 12.22 -7.79 5.55
C TRP A 87 10.84 -7.78 6.20
N GLY A 88 10.66 -8.54 7.29
CA GLY A 88 9.38 -8.73 7.96
C GLY A 88 8.89 -10.17 7.91
N VAL A 89 7.64 -10.34 8.30
CA VAL A 89 6.96 -11.64 8.37
C VAL A 89 6.46 -12.05 6.99
N CYS A 90 6.82 -13.26 6.56
CA CYS A 90 6.43 -13.85 5.30
C CYS A 90 5.47 -15.03 5.55
N GLU A 91 4.44 -15.18 4.73
CA GLU A 91 3.63 -16.40 4.67
C GLU A 91 3.94 -17.18 3.40
N VAL A 92 4.16 -18.49 3.55
CA VAL A 92 4.37 -19.37 2.39
C VAL A 92 3.02 -19.76 1.79
N VAL A 93 2.83 -19.51 0.51
CA VAL A 93 1.61 -19.83 -0.24
C VAL A 93 1.92 -20.84 -1.36
N THR A 94 0.86 -21.49 -1.86
CA THR A 94 0.92 -22.40 -3.02
C THR A 94 1.28 -21.66 -4.30
#